data_AF-A0A3D2WCB4-F1
#
_entry.id   AF-A0A3D2WCB4-F1
#
_cell.length_a   1.000
_cell.length_b   1.000
_cell.length_c   1.000
_cell.angle_alpha   90.00
_cell.angle_beta   90.00
_cell.angle_gamma   90.00
#
_symmetry.space_group_name_H-M   'P 1'
#
loop_
_entity.id
_entity.type
_entity.pdbx_description
1 polymer ?
#
loop_
_entity_poly.entity_id
_entity_poly.type
_entity_poly.pdbx_seq_one_letter_code
_entity_poly.pdbx_strand_id
1 'polypeptide(L)' 'MSFVHLHTHSEFSLLDGANRIGDLVLKAKEHEMPALALTDHGCMFG' A
#
# COMPACT_ATOMS: atom_id res chain seq x y z
N MET A 1 5.14 19.77 -0.75
CA MET A 1 6.15 18.70 -0.88
C MET A 1 5.42 17.45 -1.34
N SER A 2 5.90 16.76 -2.38
CA SER A 2 5.31 15.49 -2.82
C SER A 2 5.94 14.32 -2.06
N PHE A 3 5.13 13.39 -1.59
CA PHE A 3 5.59 12.19 -0.87
C PHE A 3 4.97 10.94 -1.49
N VAL A 4 5.71 9.83 -1.47
CA VAL A 4 5.29 8.52 -1.99
C VAL A 4 5.84 7.44 -1.06
N HIS A 5 4.98 6.54 -0.60
CA HIS A 5 5.41 5.34 0.11
C HIS A 5 5.90 4.30 -0.90
N LEU A 6 7.16 3.89 -0.77
CA LEU A 6 7.79 2.88 -1.64
C LEU A 6 7.88 1.49 -1.00
N HIS A 7 7.45 1.37 0.25
CA HIS A 7 7.42 0.12 1.00
C HIS A 7 6.15 0.07 1.82
N THR A 8 5.20 -0.77 1.43
CA THR A 8 3.89 -0.87 2.07
C THR A 8 3.34 -2.27 1.90
N HIS A 9 2.79 -2.82 2.99
CA HIS A 9 2.20 -4.14 3.03
C HIS A 9 0.67 -4.03 2.95
N SER A 10 0.08 -4.83 2.07
CA SER A 10 -1.37 -5.01 1.93
C SER A 10 -1.85 -6.20 2.77
N GLU A 11 -3.15 -6.45 2.73
CA GLU A 11 -3.80 -7.65 3.29
C GLU A 11 -3.25 -8.98 2.73
N PHE A 12 -2.47 -8.96 1.65
CA PHE A 12 -1.80 -10.15 1.10
C PHE A 12 -0.50 -10.50 1.82
N SER A 13 0.01 -9.63 2.70
CA SER A 13 0.99 -10.02 3.72
C SER A 13 0.28 -10.82 4.82
N LEU A 14 0.12 -12.12 4.63
CA LEU A 14 -0.84 -12.97 5.37
C LEU A 14 -0.68 -12.99 6.90
N LEU A 15 0.48 -12.63 7.43
CA LEU A 15 0.78 -12.70 8.86
C LEU A 15 0.61 -11.36 9.59
N ASP A 16 0.72 -10.24 8.89
CA ASP A 16 0.84 -8.89 9.48
C ASP A 16 0.23 -7.75 8.63
N GLY A 17 -0.23 -8.06 7.43
CA GLY A 17 -0.90 -7.17 6.49
C GLY A 17 -2.33 -6.83 6.93
N ALA A 18 -2.52 -5.62 7.47
CA ALA A 18 -3.84 -5.14 7.92
C ALA A 18 -4.56 -4.25 6.90
N ASN A 19 -3.86 -3.81 5.85
CA ASN A 19 -4.34 -2.76 4.96
C ASN A 19 -4.97 -3.33 3.69
N ARG A 20 -6.26 -3.08 3.45
CA ARG A 20 -6.89 -3.43 2.18
C ARG A 20 -6.38 -2.52 1.06
N ILE A 21 -6.16 -3.08 -0.13
CA ILE A 21 -5.59 -2.32 -1.26
C ILE A 21 -6.48 -1.13 -1.65
N GLY A 22 -7.80 -1.31 -1.66
CA GLY A 22 -8.74 -0.22 -1.97
C GLY A 22 -8.63 0.96 -1.00
N ASP A 23 -8.52 0.67 0.29
CA ASP A 23 -8.41 1.69 1.34
C ASP A 23 -7.06 2.43 1.26
N LEU A 24 -5.97 1.71 0.94
CA LEU A 24 -4.65 2.29 0.70
C LEU A 24 -4.66 3.29 -0.47
N VAL A 25 -5.27 2.92 -1.59
CA VAL A 25 -5.38 3.80 -2.76
C VAL A 25 -6.21 5.04 -2.47
N LEU A 26 -7.34 4.87 -1.76
CA LEU A 26 -8.18 6.00 -1.33
C LEU A 26 -7.40 6.96 -0.44
N LYS A 27 -6.66 6.43 0.55
CA LYS A 27 -5.82 7.24 1.45
C LYS A 27 -4.69 7.95 0.71
N ALA A 28 -3.99 7.27 -0.21
CA ALA A 28 -2.95 7.88 -1.03
C ALA A 28 -3.52 9.06 -1.85
N LYS A 29 -4.71 8.91 -2.41
CA LYS A 29 -5.42 9.97 -3.14
C LYS A 29 -5.83 11.13 -2.24
N GLU A 30 -6.39 10.86 -1.06
CA GLU A 30 -6.75 11.88 -0.06
C GLU A 30 -5.55 12.73 0.37
N HIS A 31 -4.36 12.12 0.43
CA HIS A 31 -3.11 12.78 0.81
C HIS A 31 -2.34 13.37 -0.38
N GLU A 32 -2.95 13.45 -1.57
CA GLU A 32 -2.32 13.97 -2.80
C GLU A 32 -1.00 13.26 -3.15
N MET A 33 -0.87 11.99 -2.77
CA MET A 33 0.28 11.16 -3.09
C MET A 33 0.11 10.64 -4.53
N PRO A 34 1.01 10.98 -5.46
CA PRO A 34 0.83 10.65 -6.88
C PRO A 34 1.02 9.15 -7.18
N ALA A 35 1.63 8.40 -6.25
CA ALA A 35 1.89 6.97 -6.37
C ALA A 35 1.97 6.30 -4.99
N LEU A 36 1.90 4.97 -5.00
CA LEU A 36 2.10 4.08 -3.87
C LEU A 36 2.74 2.79 -4.38
N ALA A 37 3.71 2.21 -3.67
CA ALA A 37 4.23 0.88 -3.96
C ALA A 37 3.70 -0.16 -2.97
N LEU A 38 3.36 -1.34 -3.49
CA LEU A 38 3.03 -2.53 -2.71
C LEU A 38 4.25 -3.47 -2.68
N THR A 39 4.66 -3.87 -1.48
CA THR A 39 5.84 -4.70 -1.23
C THR A 39 5.51 -5.78 -0.19
N ASP A 40 4.60 -6.68 -0.54
CA ASP A 40 4.15 -7.73 0.37
C ASP A 40 5.23 -8.77 0.71
N HIS A 41 5.03 -9.48 1.82
CA HIS A 41 5.97 -10.48 2.32
C HIS A 41 6.06 -11.70 1.39
N GLY A 42 7.05 -11.70 0.50
CA GLY A 42 7.41 -12.87 -0.32
C GLY A 42 6.34 -13.28 -1.34
N CYS A 43 5.36 -12.42 -1.62
CA CYS A 43 4.27 -12.66 -2.55
C CYS A 43 3.96 -11.42 -3.41
N MET A 44 3.21 -11.63 -4.49
CA MET A 44 2.67 -10.58 -5.37
C MET A 44 1.21 -10.90 -5.73
N PHE A 45 0.39 -11.22 -4.71
CA PHE A 45 -1.02 -11.57 -4.91
C PHE A 45 -1.95 -10.37 -5.06
N GLY A 46 -1.48 -9.18 -4.64
CA GLY A 46 -2.22 -7.92 -4.67
C GLY A 46 -2.34 -7.26 -6.03
#